data_AF-A0A822DJC3-F1
#
_entry.id   AF-A0A822DJC3-F1
#
_cell.length_a   1.000
_cell.length_b   1.000
_cell.length_c   1.000
_cell.angle_alpha   90.00
_cell.angle_beta   90.00
_cell.angle_gamma   90.00
#
_symmetry.space_group_name_H-M   'P 1'
#
loop_
_entity.id
_entity.type
_entity.pdbx_description
1 polymer ?
#
loop_
_entity_poly.entity_id
_entity_poly.type
_entity_poly.pdbx_seq_one_letter_code
_entity_poly.pdbx_strand_id
1 'polypeptide(L)' 'RPIISGSAVGGMKETQEMLDFCAQHQITCDIELIKATPEAIKTAFDRVIKADIKYRFVLDIINAFK' A
#
# COMPACT_ATOMS: atom_id res chain seq x y z
N ARG A 1 7.13 -11.76 33.81
CA ARG A 1 8.17 -11.40 32.83
C ARG A 1 7.48 -10.76 31.63
N PRO A 2 7.83 -9.54 31.22
CA PRO A 2 7.33 -9.01 29.95
C PRO A 2 7.91 -9.85 28.80
N ILE A 3 7.07 -10.19 27.83
CA ILE A 3 7.47 -10.87 26.59
C ILE A 3 7.55 -9.81 25.50
N ILE A 4 8.68 -9.76 24.80
CA ILE A 4 8.86 -8.96 23.59
C ILE A 4 8.86 -9.94 22.42
N SER A 5 7.98 -9.72 21.44
CA SER A 5 7.88 -10.50 20.21
C SER A 5 7.75 -9.56 19.01
N GLY A 6 8.10 -10.04 17.82
CA GLY A 6 7.98 -9.32 16.55
C GLY A 6 7.13 -10.09 15.55
N SER A 7 6.49 -9.37 14.64
CA SER A 7 5.77 -9.93 13.48
C SER A 7 6.11 -9.08 12.26
N ALA A 8 6.45 -9.75 11.16
CA ALA A 8 6.72 -9.13 9.88
C ALA A 8 5.81 -9.84 8.87
N VAL A 9 4.60 -9.31 8.70
CA VAL A 9 3.50 -9.85 7.87
C VAL A 9 2.90 -11.19 8.35
N GLY A 10 1.85 -11.65 7.64
CA GLY A 10 1.14 -12.90 7.90
C GLY A 10 1.24 -13.88 6.73
N GLY A 11 0.78 -15.12 6.94
CA GLY A 11 0.76 -16.16 5.92
C GLY A 11 -0.29 -15.92 4.83
N MET A 12 -0.28 -16.75 3.77
CA MET A 12 -1.26 -16.64 2.67
C MET A 12 -2.71 -16.76 3.15
N LYS A 13 -2.98 -17.75 4.02
CA LYS A 13 -4.33 -17.97 4.58
C LYS A 13 -4.79 -16.78 5.42
N GLU A 14 -3.95 -16.30 6.33
CA GLU A 14 -4.22 -15.12 7.16
C GLU A 14 -4.42 -13.86 6.32
N THR A 15 -3.67 -13.72 5.22
CA THR A 15 -3.84 -12.61 4.28
C THR A 15 -5.20 -12.66 3.60
N GLN A 16 -5.68 -13.84 3.20
CA GLN A 16 -7.03 -13.99 2.64
C GLN A 16 -8.10 -13.61 3.68
N GLU A 17 -7.98 -14.11 4.91
CA GLU A 17 -8.88 -13.77 6.01
C GLU A 17 -8.90 -12.25 6.29
N MET A 18 -7.73 -11.59 6.24
CA MET A 18 -7.60 -10.14 6.38
C MET A 18 -8.29 -9.38 5.24
N LEU A 19 -8.13 -9.83 3.99
CA LEU A 19 -8.79 -9.21 2.84
C LEU A 19 -10.31 -9.36 2.91
N ASP A 20 -10.81 -10.55 3.26
CA ASP A 20 -12.23 -10.83 3.40
C ASP A 20 -12.86 -9.95 4.50
N PHE A 21 -12.17 -9.82 5.63
CA PHE A 21 -12.57 -8.92 6.71
C PHE A 21 -12.62 -7.47 6.25
N CYS A 22 -11.58 -6.99 5.55
CA CYS A 22 -11.56 -5.60 5.05
C CYS A 22 -12.71 -5.34 4.07
N ALA A 23 -13.02 -6.29 3.18
CA ALA A 23 -14.14 -6.18 2.25
C ALA A 23 -15.50 -6.12 2.97
N GLN A 24 -15.71 -6.99 3.97
CA GLN A 24 -16.95 -7.01 4.77
C GLN A 24 -17.19 -5.71 5.55
N HIS A 25 -16.11 -5.07 6.00
CA HIS A 25 -16.17 -3.86 6.84
C HIS A 25 -15.87 -2.57 6.08
N GLN A 26 -15.75 -2.61 4.75
CA GLN A 26 -15.42 -1.46 3.91
C GLN A 26 -14.13 -0.74 4.34
N ILE A 27 -13.13 -1.51 4.77
CA ILE A 27 -11.83 -0.98 5.18
C ILE A 27 -10.96 -0.84 3.93
N THR A 28 -10.62 0.40 3.60
CA THR A 28 -9.74 0.74 2.49
C THR A 28 -8.64 1.69 2.94
N CYS A 29 -7.52 1.69 2.22
CA CYS A 29 -6.47 2.69 2.43
C CYS A 29 -6.87 4.02 1.77
N ASP A 30 -6.50 5.13 2.40
CA ASP A 30 -6.34 6.41 1.71
C ASP A 30 -5.14 6.28 0.74
N ILE A 31 -5.36 6.61 -0.53
CA ILE A 31 -4.34 6.45 -1.57
C ILE A 31 -4.19 7.71 -2.43
N GLU A 32 -2.97 7.90 -2.93
CA GLU A 32 -2.66 8.77 -4.06
C GLU A 32 -2.39 7.89 -5.29
N LEU A 33 -3.33 7.85 -6.22
CA LEU A 33 -3.19 7.09 -7.47
C LEU A 33 -2.30 7.87 -8.44
N ILE A 34 -1.23 7.24 -8.95
CA ILE A 34 -0.29 7.86 -9.89
C ILE A 34 -0.15 7.04 -11.16
N LYS A 35 0.21 7.71 -12.26
CA LYS A 35 0.53 7.03 -13.52
C LYS A 35 1.78 6.16 -13.35
N ALA A 36 1.80 4.99 -13.98
CA ALA A 36 2.99 4.13 -13.99
C ALA A 36 4.03 4.57 -15.04
N THR A 37 4.43 5.86 -15.04
CA THR A 37 5.54 6.35 -15.87
C THR A 37 6.81 6.50 -15.02
N PRO A 38 8.03 6.39 -15.62
CA PRO A 38 9.28 6.56 -14.89
C PRO A 38 9.36 7.90 -14.13
N GLU A 39 8.84 8.99 -14.70
CA GLU A 39 8.86 10.32 -14.10
C GLU A 39 7.94 10.39 -12.89
N ALA A 40 6.71 9.88 -13.00
CA ALA A 40 5.75 9.86 -11.91
C ALA A 40 6.24 9.00 -10.74
N ILE A 41 6.84 7.84 -11.03
CA ILE A 41 7.44 6.96 -10.02
C ILE A 41 8.59 7.68 -9.31
N LYS A 42 9.49 8.34 -10.06
CA LYS A 42 10.59 9.10 -9.46
C LYS A 42 10.08 10.19 -8.52
N THR A 43 9.12 11.01 -8.97
CA THR A 43 8.52 12.06 -8.14
C THR A 43 7.85 11.50 -6.89
N ALA A 44 7.12 10.39 -7.00
CA ALA A 44 6.49 9.73 -5.86
C ALA A 44 7.52 9.21 -4.84
N PHE A 45 8.62 8.61 -5.29
CA PHE A 45 9.71 8.18 -4.42
C PHE A 45 10.38 9.35 -3.69
N ASP A 46 10.67 10.45 -4.40
CA ASP A 46 11.24 11.66 -3.79
C ASP A 46 10.31 12.24 -2.70
N ARG A 47 8.98 12.12 -2.89
CA ARG A 47 7.95 12.52 -1.93
C ARG A 47 7.88 11.58 -0.72
N VAL A 48 7.95 10.26 -0.92
CA VAL A 48 8.00 9.28 0.19
C VAL A 48 9.17 9.56 1.12
N ILE A 49 10.36 9.82 0.56
CA ILE A 49 11.58 10.10 1.35
C ILE A 49 11.41 11.37 2.20
N LYS A 50 10.68 12.37 1.68
CA LYS A 50 10.38 13.63 2.38
C LYS A 50 9.16 13.55 3.33
N ALA A 51 8.53 12.37 3.44
CA ALA A 51 7.24 12.20 4.11
C ALA A 51 6.11 13.11 3.57
N ASP A 52 6.23 13.56 2.31
CA ASP A 52 5.23 14.37 1.61
C ASP A 52 4.20 13.47 0.91
N ILE A 53 3.45 12.72 1.69
CA ILE A 53 2.50 11.74 1.17
C ILE A 53 1.33 11.57 2.14
N LYS A 54 0.13 11.43 1.60
CA LYS A 54 -1.03 10.98 2.37
C LYS A 54 -1.07 9.44 2.41
N TYR A 55 -0.26 8.88 3.29
CA TYR A 55 -0.17 7.45 3.64
C TYR A 55 0.35 6.47 2.57
N ARG A 56 -0.23 6.40 1.36
CA ARG A 56 0.10 5.37 0.34
C ARG A 56 0.02 5.92 -1.09
N PHE A 57 1.03 5.62 -1.91
CA PHE A 57 0.95 5.73 -3.37
C PHE A 57 0.50 4.40 -3.96
N VAL A 58 -0.33 4.45 -5.01
CA VAL A 58 -0.72 3.28 -5.81
C VAL A 58 -0.45 3.59 -7.28
N LEU A 59 0.20 2.65 -7.98
CA LEU A 59 0.46 2.77 -9.41
C LEU A 59 -0.75 2.28 -10.21
N ASP A 60 -1.23 3.11 -11.13
CA ASP A 60 -2.21 2.70 -12.12
C ASP A 60 -1.53 1.99 -13.30
N ILE A 61 -1.44 0.66 -13.21
CA ILE A 61 -0.79 -0.18 -14.22
C ILE A 61 -1.69 -0.44 -15.44
N ILE A 62 -3.01 -0.35 -15.29
CA ILE A 62 -3.95 -0.66 -16.37
C ILE A 62 -3.94 0.47 -17.40
N ASN A 63 -3.93 1.72 -16.94
CA ASN A 63 -3.91 2.89 -17.82
C ASN A 63 -2.50 3.25 -18.33
N ALA A 64 -1.47 2.49 -17.95
CA ALA A 64 -0.10 2.70 -18.42
C ALA A 64 0.12 2.22 -19.87
N PHE A 65 -0.72 1.31 -20.36
CA PHE A 65 -0.63 0.70 -21.69
C PHE A 65 -1.75 1.15 -22.65
N LYS A 66 -2.54 2.14 -22.25
CA LYS A 66 -3.52 2.79 -23.12
C LYS A 66 -2.87 3.99 -23.80
#